data_AF-A0A344PJR4-F1
#
_entry.id   AF-A0A344PJR4-F1
#
_cell.length_a   1.000
_cell.length_b   1.000
_cell.length_c   1.000
_cell.angle_alpha   90.00
_cell.angle_beta   90.00
_cell.angle_gamma   90.00
#
_symmetry.space_group_name_H-M   'P 1'
#
loop_
_entity.id
_entity.type
_entity.pdbx_description
1 polymer ?
#
loop_
_entity_poly.entity_id
_entity_poly.type
_entity_poly.pdbx_seq_one_letter_code
_entity_poly.pdbx_strand_id
1 'polypeptide(L)'
;MASATVVELKTEENRMKYLLPLLALCAAPAAAAEVACSITAGDQTIEGPCAFAAKKDGSFTAALKGGTSVGGANQVMLDLSGARPHLSASGADGAKLDWGDARRDPVDKACWVSLSARVCAREVAAVAGTTAGGPAPTASAGDRPLNVDFTGRCHMDACTWYRQSQPWQVGEGSAAVPGRVMAVMQTTAQTGHPTGDYPDSAPADAKWRPPVEARYFCSMKRPAFQSEVGSWTVLPLPQVFGATETITAAYLHVCHPDVAGGDPYDLPGTLGYTAGGDVMGVTYPDLDALLR
;
A
#
# COMPACT_ATOMS: atom_id res chain seq x y z
N MET A 1 11.02 78.02 9.95
CA MET A 1 10.22 77.76 8.72
C MET A 1 9.23 76.65 9.04
N ALA A 2 7.94 76.97 8.90
CA ALA A 2 6.73 76.13 8.96
C ALA A 2 6.58 75.07 10.08
N SER A 3 5.76 75.43 11.07
CA SER A 3 5.09 74.56 12.03
C SER A 3 3.92 73.78 11.40
N ALA A 4 3.60 72.69 12.09
CA ALA A 4 2.48 71.75 11.99
C ALA A 4 1.14 72.27 11.43
N THR A 5 0.37 71.36 10.83
CA THR A 5 -1.09 71.33 11.09
C THR A 5 -1.60 69.89 10.99
N VAL A 6 -2.03 69.38 12.14
CA VAL A 6 -2.89 68.21 12.32
C VAL A 6 -4.27 68.59 11.78
N VAL A 7 -4.82 67.80 10.87
CA VAL A 7 -6.22 67.95 10.44
C VAL A 7 -7.09 67.00 11.23
N GLU A 8 -7.83 67.60 12.14
CA GLU A 8 -8.88 67.04 12.99
C GLU A 8 -10.11 66.72 12.11
N LEU A 9 -10.45 65.44 11.98
CA LEU A 9 -11.68 65.02 11.28
C LEU A 9 -12.86 65.18 12.23
N LYS A 10 -13.61 66.25 11.98
CA LYS A 10 -14.86 66.61 12.65
C LYS A 10 -15.95 65.59 12.33
N THR A 11 -16.57 65.09 13.38
CA THR A 11 -17.82 64.33 13.39
C THR A 11 -18.97 65.25 12.95
N GLU A 12 -19.71 64.87 11.91
CA GLU A 12 -21.09 65.33 11.72
C GLU A 12 -22.01 64.12 11.54
N GLU A 13 -22.87 63.95 12.54
CA GLU A 13 -24.06 63.12 12.52
C GLU A 13 -25.11 63.75 11.61
N ASN A 14 -25.56 63.06 10.56
CA ASN A 14 -26.98 63.12 10.21
C ASN A 14 -27.46 61.90 9.41
N ARG A 15 -28.20 61.04 10.13
CA ARG A 15 -29.36 60.26 9.71
C ARG A 15 -29.50 59.98 8.20
N MET A 16 -28.94 58.86 7.76
CA MET A 16 -29.47 58.13 6.61
C MET A 16 -29.81 56.70 7.03
N LYS A 17 -31.10 56.49 7.30
CA LYS A 17 -31.74 55.20 7.56
C LYS A 17 -31.67 54.30 6.32
N TYR A 18 -30.54 53.70 5.98
CA TYR A 18 -30.56 52.60 5.00
C TYR A 18 -29.51 51.56 5.35
N LEU A 19 -30.04 50.39 5.70
CA LEU A 19 -29.45 49.06 5.56
C LEU A 19 -27.94 48.94 5.80
N LEU A 20 -27.58 48.33 6.94
CA LEU A 20 -26.43 47.43 6.97
C LEU A 20 -26.51 46.53 5.73
N PRO A 21 -25.53 46.52 4.82
CA PRO A 21 -25.23 45.26 4.19
C PRO A 21 -24.63 44.43 5.34
N LEU A 22 -25.42 43.49 5.88
CA LEU A 22 -24.82 42.22 6.25
C LEU A 22 -24.05 41.80 4.99
N LEU A 23 -22.74 42.04 4.97
CA LEU A 23 -21.82 41.24 4.20
C LEU A 23 -21.91 39.84 4.81
N ALA A 24 -22.99 39.14 4.45
CA ALA A 24 -23.02 37.71 4.44
C ALA A 24 -21.82 37.33 3.57
N LEU A 25 -20.73 36.92 4.23
CA LEU A 25 -19.83 35.96 3.63
C LEU A 25 -20.71 34.76 3.30
N CYS A 26 -21.29 34.76 2.10
CA CYS A 26 -21.68 33.55 1.44
C CYS A 26 -20.37 32.76 1.32
N ALA A 27 -20.10 31.91 2.31
CA ALA A 27 -19.21 30.79 2.14
C ALA A 27 -19.82 30.00 0.99
N ALA A 28 -19.29 30.24 -0.22
CA ALA A 28 -19.62 29.41 -1.36
C ALA A 28 -19.41 27.95 -0.88
N PRO A 29 -20.39 27.05 -1.10
CA PRO A 29 -20.17 25.65 -0.81
C PRO A 29 -18.88 25.25 -1.50
N ALA A 30 -17.96 24.61 -0.77
CA ALA A 30 -16.72 24.11 -1.34
C ALA A 30 -17.10 23.28 -2.57
N ALA A 31 -16.88 23.85 -3.77
CA ALA A 31 -17.30 23.23 -5.00
C ALA A 31 -16.54 21.91 -5.08
N ALA A 32 -17.27 20.79 -5.22
CA ALA A 32 -16.64 19.50 -5.36
C ALA A 32 -15.73 19.55 -6.60
N ALA A 33 -14.43 19.39 -6.39
CA ALA A 33 -13.45 19.37 -7.45
C ALA A 33 -13.55 18.04 -8.19
N GLU A 34 -13.49 18.08 -9.52
CA GLU A 34 -13.32 16.84 -10.28
C GLU A 34 -11.87 16.37 -10.13
N VAL A 35 -11.72 15.14 -9.67
CA VAL A 35 -10.41 14.49 -9.45
C VAL A 35 -10.48 13.08 -10.01
N ALA A 36 -9.34 12.49 -10.32
CA ALA A 36 -9.24 11.08 -10.63
C ALA A 36 -9.27 10.28 -9.32
N CYS A 37 -10.28 9.43 -9.17
CA CYS A 37 -10.37 8.47 -8.09
C CYS A 37 -9.92 7.09 -8.54
N SER A 38 -9.29 6.36 -7.62
CA SER A 38 -9.14 4.90 -7.69
C SER A 38 -9.65 4.33 -6.37
N ILE A 39 -10.68 3.50 -6.44
CA ILE A 39 -11.34 2.91 -5.26
C ILE A 39 -11.40 1.41 -5.42
N THR A 40 -10.86 0.71 -4.43
CA THR A 40 -10.87 -0.75 -4.33
C THR A 40 -11.68 -1.15 -3.11
N ALA A 41 -12.63 -2.07 -3.26
CA ALA A 41 -13.34 -2.73 -2.15
C ALA A 41 -13.55 -4.21 -2.49
N GLY A 42 -13.00 -5.10 -1.65
CA GLY A 42 -12.96 -6.54 -1.96
C GLY A 42 -12.10 -6.82 -3.21
N ASP A 43 -12.66 -7.54 -4.18
CA ASP A 43 -12.06 -7.87 -5.48
C ASP A 43 -12.43 -6.85 -6.58
N GLN A 44 -13.19 -5.81 -6.25
CA GLN A 44 -13.65 -4.80 -7.20
C GLN A 44 -12.80 -3.55 -7.11
N THR A 45 -12.29 -3.09 -8.26
CA THR A 45 -11.58 -1.81 -8.39
C THR A 45 -12.24 -0.97 -9.46
N ILE A 46 -12.44 0.32 -9.17
CA ILE A 46 -12.94 1.31 -10.11
C ILE A 46 -11.98 2.49 -10.16
N GLU A 47 -11.69 2.91 -11.38
CA GLU A 47 -10.93 4.12 -11.67
C GLU A 47 -11.76 5.06 -12.53
N GLY A 48 -11.67 6.35 -12.26
CA GLY A 48 -12.36 7.34 -13.07
C GLY A 48 -12.57 8.69 -12.37
N PRO A 49 -13.19 9.64 -13.08
CA PRO A 49 -13.50 10.94 -12.50
C PRO A 49 -14.50 10.78 -11.37
N CYS A 50 -14.23 11.45 -10.26
CA CYS A 50 -15.12 11.54 -9.12
C CYS A 50 -15.29 13.00 -8.70
N ALA A 51 -16.45 13.31 -8.12
CA ALA A 51 -16.67 14.60 -7.47
C ALA A 51 -16.11 14.51 -6.04
N PHE A 52 -15.02 15.22 -5.78
CA PHE A 52 -14.30 15.20 -4.52
C PHE A 52 -14.53 16.50 -3.74
N ALA A 53 -15.00 16.36 -2.50
CA ALA A 53 -15.24 17.48 -1.60
C ALA A 53 -14.48 17.25 -0.30
N ALA A 54 -13.40 18.01 -0.09
CA ALA A 54 -12.67 18.04 1.16
C ALA A 54 -13.28 19.03 2.16
N LYS A 55 -13.22 18.69 3.44
CA LYS A 55 -13.56 19.53 4.58
C LYS A 55 -12.28 20.11 5.19
N LYS A 56 -12.45 21.14 6.04
CA LYS A 56 -11.33 21.85 6.69
C LYS A 56 -10.49 20.98 7.63
N ASP A 57 -11.08 19.95 8.20
CA ASP A 57 -10.43 18.97 9.09
C ASP A 57 -9.67 17.89 8.30
N GLY A 58 -9.71 17.92 6.96
CA GLY A 58 -9.09 16.91 6.08
C GLY A 58 -9.97 15.69 5.81
N SER A 59 -11.15 15.60 6.44
CA SER A 59 -12.19 14.65 6.05
C SER A 59 -12.64 14.94 4.62
N PHE A 60 -13.13 13.94 3.89
CA PHE A 60 -13.60 14.16 2.52
C PHE A 60 -14.72 13.22 2.11
N THR A 61 -15.44 13.60 1.06
CA THR A 61 -16.33 12.71 0.30
C THR A 61 -15.90 12.64 -1.15
N ALA A 62 -15.96 11.45 -1.72
CA ALA A 62 -15.71 11.17 -3.13
C ALA A 62 -16.93 10.45 -3.73
N ALA A 63 -17.63 11.09 -4.66
CA ALA A 63 -18.77 10.50 -5.37
C ALA A 63 -18.34 10.06 -6.77
N LEU A 64 -18.54 8.78 -7.08
CA LEU A 64 -18.25 8.20 -8.38
C LEU A 64 -19.25 8.74 -9.42
N LYS A 65 -18.76 9.10 -10.61
CA LYS A 65 -19.60 9.56 -11.72
C LYS A 65 -20.00 8.40 -12.63
N GLY A 66 -20.99 8.64 -13.50
CA GLY A 66 -21.36 7.71 -14.57
C GLY A 66 -22.16 6.48 -14.15
N GLY A 67 -22.75 6.47 -12.94
CA GLY A 67 -23.49 5.31 -12.42
C GLY A 67 -22.60 4.15 -11.95
N THR A 68 -21.30 4.37 -11.86
CA THR A 68 -20.30 3.39 -11.44
C THR A 68 -20.39 3.13 -9.92
N SER A 69 -20.25 1.87 -9.50
CA SER A 69 -20.25 1.50 -8.09
C SER A 69 -19.26 0.38 -7.76
N VAL A 70 -18.61 0.45 -6.61
CA VAL A 70 -17.60 -0.51 -6.11
C VAL A 70 -18.07 -1.10 -4.78
N GLY A 71 -18.16 -2.42 -4.69
CA GLY A 71 -18.73 -3.08 -3.51
C GLY A 71 -20.17 -2.64 -3.20
N GLY A 72 -20.93 -2.20 -4.21
CA GLY A 72 -22.27 -1.60 -4.05
C GLY A 72 -22.28 -0.11 -3.70
N ALA A 73 -21.12 0.53 -3.49
CA ALA A 73 -21.00 1.95 -3.16
C ALA A 73 -20.84 2.84 -4.38
N ASN A 74 -21.56 3.95 -4.45
CA ASN A 74 -21.33 5.03 -5.43
C ASN A 74 -20.74 6.31 -4.79
N GLN A 75 -20.64 6.35 -3.47
CA GLN A 75 -20.01 7.43 -2.73
C GLN A 75 -19.19 6.87 -1.57
N VAL A 76 -18.04 7.49 -1.32
CA VAL A 76 -17.12 7.13 -0.24
C VAL A 76 -16.85 8.34 0.64
N MET A 77 -16.69 8.13 1.94
CA MET A 77 -16.43 9.16 2.93
C MET A 77 -15.30 8.73 3.86
N LEU A 78 -14.31 9.62 4.02
CA LEU A 78 -13.31 9.54 5.08
C LEU A 78 -13.65 10.57 6.15
N ASP A 79 -13.76 10.11 7.40
CA ASP A 79 -13.95 10.93 8.59
C ASP A 79 -12.67 10.94 9.43
N LEU A 80 -12.14 12.14 9.70
CA LEU A 80 -10.97 12.37 10.54
C LEU A 80 -11.32 12.96 11.92
N SER A 81 -12.60 13.21 12.19
CA SER A 81 -13.05 13.85 13.43
C SER A 81 -13.02 12.92 14.66
N GLY A 82 -13.00 11.60 14.43
CA GLY A 82 -12.92 10.60 15.47
C GLY A 82 -11.50 10.38 16.02
N ALA A 83 -11.39 9.50 17.03
CA ALA A 83 -10.09 9.12 17.61
C ALA A 83 -9.15 8.44 16.60
N ARG A 84 -9.72 7.83 15.54
CA ARG A 84 -9.00 7.26 14.41
C ARG A 84 -9.72 7.68 13.11
N PRO A 85 -8.97 7.88 12.01
CA PRO A 85 -9.57 8.03 10.70
C PRO A 85 -10.47 6.84 10.38
N HIS A 86 -11.65 7.07 9.83
CA HIS A 86 -12.63 6.03 9.57
C HIS A 86 -13.17 6.16 8.15
N LEU A 87 -13.22 5.04 7.43
CA LEU A 87 -13.67 4.99 6.05
C LEU A 87 -15.02 4.31 5.97
N SER A 88 -15.96 4.97 5.32
CA SER A 88 -17.32 4.47 5.10
C SER A 88 -17.75 4.75 3.67
N ALA A 89 -18.80 4.08 3.23
CA ALA A 89 -19.33 4.22 1.89
C ALA A 89 -20.85 4.16 1.89
N SER A 90 -21.46 4.68 0.83
CA SER A 90 -22.91 4.61 0.60
C SER A 90 -23.23 4.18 -0.82
N GLY A 91 -24.23 3.33 -0.95
CA GLY A 91 -24.82 2.91 -2.22
C GLY A 91 -25.86 3.88 -2.75
N ALA A 92 -26.23 3.71 -4.02
CA ALA A 92 -27.23 4.54 -4.69
C ALA A 92 -28.64 4.37 -4.09
N ASP A 93 -28.90 3.24 -3.44
CA ASP A 93 -30.10 2.92 -2.66
C ASP A 93 -30.09 3.49 -1.23
N GLY A 94 -29.01 4.19 -0.85
CA GLY A 94 -28.82 4.74 0.49
C GLY A 94 -28.27 3.74 1.51
N ALA A 95 -27.94 2.50 1.09
CA ALA A 95 -27.28 1.53 1.97
C ALA A 95 -25.94 2.08 2.44
N LYS A 96 -25.65 1.98 3.75
CA LYS A 96 -24.37 2.40 4.33
C LYS A 96 -23.49 1.18 4.52
N LEU A 97 -22.25 1.29 4.07
CA LEU A 97 -21.21 0.27 4.18
C LEU A 97 -20.12 0.81 5.09
N ASP A 98 -19.80 0.05 6.13
CA ASP A 98 -18.69 0.35 7.03
C ASP A 98 -17.43 -0.35 6.50
N TRP A 99 -16.41 0.43 6.14
CA TRP A 99 -15.12 -0.08 5.68
C TRP A 99 -14.04 0.01 6.75
N GLY A 100 -14.38 0.46 7.96
CA GLY A 100 -13.55 0.40 9.16
C GLY A 100 -12.52 1.52 9.31
N ASP A 101 -11.68 1.37 10.34
CA ASP A 101 -10.59 2.29 10.61
C ASP A 101 -9.63 2.35 9.42
N ALA A 102 -9.22 3.55 9.06
CA ALA A 102 -8.31 3.81 7.96
C ALA A 102 -7.03 4.47 8.44
N ARG A 103 -6.00 4.35 7.61
CA ARG A 103 -4.75 5.09 7.75
C ARG A 103 -4.34 5.65 6.41
N ARG A 104 -3.65 6.78 6.42
CA ARG A 104 -3.05 7.31 5.20
C ARG A 104 -1.97 6.33 4.75
N ASP A 105 -1.97 5.98 3.48
CA ASP A 105 -0.98 5.09 2.90
C ASP A 105 0.42 5.71 3.07
N PRO A 106 1.38 4.96 3.65
CA PRO A 106 2.71 5.49 3.90
C PRO A 106 3.50 5.75 2.61
N VAL A 107 3.18 5.03 1.53
CA VAL A 107 3.83 5.10 0.22
C VAL A 107 3.12 6.14 -0.65
N ASP A 108 1.80 6.07 -0.70
CA ASP A 108 1.01 6.90 -1.60
C ASP A 108 0.13 7.88 -0.83
N LYS A 109 0.63 9.09 -0.59
CA LYS A 109 -0.06 10.08 0.24
C LYS A 109 -1.42 10.51 -0.30
N ALA A 110 -1.75 10.19 -1.56
CA ALA A 110 -3.06 10.40 -2.15
C ALA A 110 -4.10 9.37 -1.68
N CYS A 111 -3.67 8.29 -1.02
CA CYS A 111 -4.50 7.15 -0.69
C CYS A 111 -4.72 6.98 0.82
N TRP A 112 -5.91 6.48 1.14
CA TRP A 112 -6.31 6.00 2.45
C TRP A 112 -6.67 4.53 2.36
N VAL A 113 -6.22 3.76 3.34
CA VAL A 113 -6.33 2.30 3.35
C VAL A 113 -6.97 1.86 4.64
N SER A 114 -7.98 1.01 4.55
CA SER A 114 -8.56 0.24 5.65
C SER A 114 -8.36 -1.26 5.40
N LEU A 115 -8.89 -2.12 6.27
CA LEU A 115 -8.87 -3.57 6.07
C LEU A 115 -9.70 -4.02 4.86
N SER A 116 -10.70 -3.24 4.48
CA SER A 116 -11.73 -3.64 3.51
C SER A 116 -11.72 -2.79 2.23
N ALA A 117 -11.00 -1.67 2.22
CA ALA A 117 -10.98 -0.78 1.07
C ALA A 117 -9.71 0.09 0.97
N ARG A 118 -9.43 0.55 -0.24
CA ARG A 118 -8.42 1.57 -0.55
C ARG A 118 -9.05 2.66 -1.40
N VAL A 119 -8.82 3.91 -1.04
CA VAL A 119 -9.40 5.08 -1.71
C VAL A 119 -8.31 6.09 -1.99
N CYS A 120 -8.09 6.38 -3.26
CA CYS A 120 -7.12 7.34 -3.74
C CYS A 120 -7.83 8.48 -4.47
N ALA A 121 -7.41 9.72 -4.25
CA ALA A 121 -7.90 10.88 -4.99
C ALA A 121 -6.72 11.73 -5.48
N ARG A 122 -6.68 12.04 -6.78
CA ARG A 122 -5.59 12.78 -7.43
C ARG A 122 -6.15 13.83 -8.38
N GLU A 123 -5.45 14.94 -8.54
CA GLU A 123 -5.82 15.92 -9.57
C GLU A 123 -5.93 15.25 -10.94
N VAL A 124 -6.99 15.57 -11.70
CA VAL A 124 -7.09 15.12 -13.09
C VAL A 124 -5.97 15.81 -13.85
N ALA A 125 -4.96 15.06 -14.29
CA ALA A 125 -3.99 15.60 -15.24
C ALA A 125 -4.79 16.05 -16.47
N ALA A 126 -4.76 17.34 -16.79
CA ALA A 126 -5.45 17.90 -17.94
C ALA A 126 -4.92 17.21 -19.21
N VAL A 127 -5.70 16.26 -19.75
CA VAL A 127 -5.32 15.51 -20.93
C VAL A 127 -5.54 16.40 -22.16
N ALA A 128 -4.45 16.94 -22.70
CA ALA A 128 -4.38 17.31 -24.11
C ALA A 128 -3.74 16.14 -24.88
N GLY A 129 -4.53 15.47 -25.73
CA GLY A 129 -4.03 14.75 -26.89
C GLY A 129 -3.46 13.35 -26.65
N THR A 130 -4.21 12.37 -27.16
CA THR A 130 -3.87 10.98 -27.48
C THR A 130 -2.42 10.71 -27.92
N THR A 131 -1.79 9.69 -27.33
CA THR A 131 -1.32 8.50 -28.06
C THR A 131 -1.03 7.36 -27.10
N ALA A 132 -1.44 6.16 -27.51
CA ALA A 132 -1.15 4.89 -26.88
C ALA A 132 0.37 4.70 -26.70
N GLY A 133 0.79 4.20 -25.53
CA GLY A 133 2.18 3.77 -25.30
C GLY A 133 2.85 4.18 -23.99
N GLY A 134 2.12 4.61 -22.96
CA GLY A 134 2.67 4.83 -21.61
C GLY A 134 2.58 3.57 -20.73
N PRO A 135 3.55 3.30 -19.83
CA PRO A 135 3.49 2.13 -18.95
C PRO A 135 2.25 2.23 -18.05
N ALA A 136 1.51 1.13 -17.94
CA ALA A 136 0.35 1.03 -17.06
C ALA A 136 0.74 1.42 -15.61
N PRO A 137 -0.14 2.13 -14.86
CA PRO A 137 0.13 2.45 -13.47
C PRO A 137 0.19 1.15 -12.64
N THR A 138 1.24 1.03 -11.83
CA THR A 138 1.54 -0.11 -10.96
C THR A 138 0.40 -0.42 -9.98
N ALA A 139 -0.16 -1.63 -10.08
CA ALA A 139 -1.20 -2.16 -9.19
C ALA A 139 -0.86 -2.02 -7.69
N SER A 140 -1.87 -1.71 -6.87
CA SER A 140 -1.82 -1.76 -5.40
C SER A 140 -1.31 -3.10 -4.92
N ALA A 141 -0.55 -3.13 -3.82
CA ALA A 141 -0.07 -4.36 -3.18
C ALA A 141 -1.10 -5.50 -3.21
N GLY A 142 -2.31 -5.28 -2.66
CA GLY A 142 -3.38 -6.26 -2.53
C GLY A 142 -4.10 -6.70 -3.82
N ASP A 143 -3.99 -5.94 -4.92
CA ASP A 143 -4.64 -6.26 -6.21
C ASP A 143 -3.68 -6.93 -7.19
N ARG A 144 -2.42 -7.14 -6.78
CA ARG A 144 -1.43 -7.76 -7.64
C ARG A 144 -1.73 -9.25 -7.76
N PRO A 145 -1.97 -9.76 -8.98
CA PRO A 145 -2.33 -11.14 -9.16
C PRO A 145 -1.18 -12.05 -8.71
N LEU A 146 -1.55 -13.09 -7.97
CA LEU A 146 -0.67 -14.17 -7.58
C LEU A 146 -0.50 -15.08 -8.80
N ASN A 147 0.59 -14.90 -9.54
CA ASN A 147 0.68 -15.43 -10.90
C ASN A 147 1.32 -16.81 -10.99
N VAL A 148 2.01 -17.26 -9.94
CA VAL A 148 2.86 -18.47 -9.99
C VAL A 148 2.81 -19.23 -8.66
N ASP A 149 2.67 -20.55 -8.78
CA ASP A 149 2.76 -21.50 -7.67
C ASP A 149 4.22 -21.93 -7.54
N PHE A 150 4.79 -21.72 -6.37
CA PHE A 150 6.16 -22.13 -6.07
C PHE A 150 6.18 -23.19 -4.97
N THR A 151 7.09 -24.14 -5.14
CA THR A 151 7.44 -25.10 -4.09
C THR A 151 8.34 -24.40 -3.08
N GLY A 152 7.94 -24.39 -1.81
CA GLY A 152 8.76 -23.87 -0.71
C GLY A 152 9.64 -24.96 -0.13
N ARG A 153 9.01 -25.93 0.50
CA ARG A 153 9.68 -27.01 1.21
C ARG A 153 8.89 -28.29 1.06
N CYS A 154 9.50 -29.38 0.62
CA CYS A 154 8.90 -30.72 0.61
C CYS A 154 9.83 -31.69 1.33
N HIS A 155 9.54 -31.99 2.61
CA HIS A 155 10.36 -32.89 3.43
C HIS A 155 9.61 -33.29 4.71
N MET A 156 9.87 -34.48 5.26
CA MET A 156 9.15 -35.06 6.40
C MET A 156 7.63 -35.13 6.18
N ASP A 157 7.19 -35.80 5.12
CA ASP A 157 5.78 -36.11 4.85
C ASP A 157 4.88 -34.88 4.62
N ALA A 158 5.45 -33.72 4.31
CA ALA A 158 4.69 -32.50 4.06
C ALA A 158 5.38 -31.58 3.05
N CYS A 159 4.55 -30.89 2.26
CA CYS A 159 4.96 -29.79 1.41
C CYS A 159 4.37 -28.47 1.91
N THR A 160 5.19 -27.41 1.87
CA THR A 160 4.77 -26.02 1.96
C THR A 160 4.86 -25.40 0.57
N TRP A 161 3.75 -24.81 0.14
CA TRP A 161 3.59 -24.09 -1.12
C TRP A 161 3.45 -22.61 -0.85
N TYR A 162 3.86 -21.78 -1.79
CA TYR A 162 3.58 -20.35 -1.73
C TYR A 162 3.29 -19.79 -3.12
N ARG A 163 2.50 -18.71 -3.14
CA ARG A 163 2.32 -17.88 -4.33
C ARG A 163 2.77 -16.48 -3.99
N GLN A 164 3.39 -15.81 -4.96
CA GLN A 164 3.78 -14.42 -4.84
C GLN A 164 3.21 -13.61 -5.99
N SER A 165 2.91 -12.35 -5.69
CA SER A 165 2.65 -11.36 -6.72
C SER A 165 3.96 -10.81 -7.28
N GLN A 166 3.90 -10.00 -8.34
CA GLN A 166 5.10 -9.30 -8.80
C GLN A 166 5.64 -8.38 -7.70
N PRO A 167 6.96 -8.42 -7.41
CA PRO A 167 7.54 -7.62 -6.36
C PRO A 167 7.52 -6.13 -6.68
N TRP A 168 7.45 -5.30 -5.65
CA TRP A 168 7.69 -3.87 -5.75
C TRP A 168 8.62 -3.39 -4.67
N GLN A 169 9.35 -2.33 -4.99
CA GLN A 169 10.25 -1.71 -4.04
C GLN A 169 9.48 -0.75 -3.12
N VAL A 170 9.75 -0.83 -1.83
CA VAL A 170 9.12 0.01 -0.78
C VAL A 170 10.15 0.78 0.05
N GLY A 171 11.45 0.57 -0.21
CA GLY A 171 12.52 1.25 0.50
C GLY A 171 13.89 0.88 -0.05
N GLU A 172 14.90 1.52 0.51
CA GLU A 172 16.31 1.35 0.19
C GLU A 172 17.11 1.02 1.45
N GLY A 173 18.26 0.40 1.26
CA GLY A 173 19.24 0.17 2.31
C GLY A 173 20.04 1.44 2.64
N SER A 174 21.10 1.26 3.42
CA SER A 174 22.03 2.33 3.77
C SER A 174 23.36 2.17 3.03
N ALA A 175 24.24 3.16 3.13
CA ALA A 175 25.62 3.02 2.68
C ALA A 175 26.38 1.90 3.43
N ALA A 176 26.06 1.70 4.72
CA ALA A 176 26.68 0.66 5.54
C ALA A 176 26.16 -0.75 5.20
N VAL A 177 24.88 -0.85 4.85
CA VAL A 177 24.22 -2.10 4.45
C VAL A 177 23.41 -1.82 3.17
N PRO A 178 24.05 -1.89 1.99
CA PRO A 178 23.37 -1.66 0.72
C PRO A 178 22.34 -2.74 0.43
N GLY A 179 21.24 -2.36 -0.20
CA GLY A 179 20.18 -3.28 -0.62
C GLY A 179 18.89 -2.55 -0.94
N ARG A 180 17.86 -3.30 -1.33
CA ARG A 180 16.51 -2.78 -1.61
C ARG A 180 15.51 -3.45 -0.69
N VAL A 181 14.53 -2.70 -0.20
CA VAL A 181 13.38 -3.29 0.50
C VAL A 181 12.30 -3.58 -0.53
N MET A 182 12.03 -4.85 -0.74
CA MET A 182 11.01 -5.34 -1.67
C MET A 182 9.81 -5.86 -0.88
N ALA A 183 8.62 -5.66 -1.42
CA ALA A 183 7.38 -6.21 -0.91
C ALA A 183 6.68 -7.05 -1.99
N VAL A 184 5.91 -8.03 -1.55
CA VAL A 184 5.03 -8.90 -2.36
C VAL A 184 3.75 -9.16 -1.59
N MET A 185 2.66 -9.48 -2.31
CA MET A 185 1.60 -10.26 -1.69
C MET A 185 1.96 -11.71 -1.75
N GLN A 186 1.78 -12.41 -0.64
CA GLN A 186 2.15 -13.81 -0.51
C GLN A 186 1.04 -14.59 0.18
N THR A 187 0.72 -15.77 -0.35
CA THR A 187 -0.10 -16.77 0.35
C THR A 187 0.69 -18.07 0.46
N THR A 188 0.33 -18.88 1.45
CA THR A 188 0.91 -20.21 1.64
C THR A 188 -0.18 -21.26 1.78
N ALA A 189 0.12 -22.48 1.34
CA ALA A 189 -0.66 -23.68 1.60
C ALA A 189 0.27 -24.78 2.13
N GLN A 190 -0.29 -25.74 2.85
CA GLN A 190 0.41 -26.94 3.28
C GLN A 190 -0.38 -28.17 2.86
N THR A 191 0.32 -29.19 2.40
CA THR A 191 -0.28 -30.49 2.07
C THR A 191 0.55 -31.62 2.67
N GLY A 192 -0.11 -32.68 3.12
CA GLY A 192 0.54 -33.87 3.64
C GLY A 192 0.83 -34.88 2.53
N HIS A 193 1.99 -35.53 2.62
CA HIS A 193 2.53 -36.51 1.66
C HIS A 193 3.16 -37.69 2.42
N PRO A 194 2.36 -38.52 3.11
CA PRO A 194 2.84 -39.54 4.05
C PRO A 194 3.63 -40.69 3.43
N THR A 195 3.68 -40.77 2.10
CA THR A 195 4.49 -41.76 1.36
C THR A 195 5.84 -41.20 0.91
N GLY A 196 6.10 -39.91 1.15
CA GLY A 196 7.28 -39.20 0.64
C GLY A 196 7.20 -38.86 -0.85
N ASP A 197 6.07 -39.11 -1.50
CA ASP A 197 5.84 -38.74 -2.90
C ASP A 197 5.47 -37.25 -2.97
N TYR A 198 6.42 -36.41 -3.38
CA TYR A 198 6.21 -34.96 -3.48
C TYR A 198 5.90 -34.56 -4.93
N PRO A 199 4.76 -33.89 -5.20
CA PRO A 199 4.46 -33.42 -6.54
C PRO A 199 5.33 -32.20 -6.90
N ASP A 200 5.52 -31.95 -8.20
CA ASP A 200 6.28 -30.80 -8.69
C ASP A 200 5.53 -29.47 -8.54
N SER A 201 4.21 -29.52 -8.32
CA SER A 201 3.33 -28.36 -8.18
C SER A 201 2.30 -28.56 -7.08
N ALA A 202 1.77 -27.45 -6.56
CA ALA A 202 0.74 -27.48 -5.53
C ALA A 202 -0.50 -28.26 -6.01
N PRO A 203 -1.04 -29.19 -5.21
CA PRO A 203 -2.29 -29.86 -5.52
C PRO A 203 -3.45 -28.87 -5.72
N ALA A 204 -4.37 -29.16 -6.64
CA ALA A 204 -5.49 -28.28 -6.95
C ALA A 204 -6.42 -28.01 -5.75
N ASP A 205 -6.46 -28.94 -4.79
CA ASP A 205 -7.27 -28.85 -3.57
C ASP A 205 -6.54 -28.24 -2.37
N ALA A 206 -5.30 -27.77 -2.56
CA ALA A 206 -4.48 -27.12 -1.54
C ALA A 206 -5.23 -25.96 -0.86
N LYS A 207 -5.18 -25.95 0.48
CA LYS A 207 -5.88 -24.95 1.30
C LYS A 207 -5.00 -23.72 1.48
N TRP A 208 -5.16 -22.77 0.57
CA TRP A 208 -4.47 -21.48 0.60
C TRP A 208 -4.98 -20.59 1.72
N ARG A 209 -4.06 -19.97 2.45
CA ARG A 209 -4.37 -18.92 3.43
C ARG A 209 -4.73 -17.60 2.73
N PRO A 210 -5.39 -16.66 3.41
CA PRO A 210 -5.51 -15.30 2.90
C PRO A 210 -4.12 -14.72 2.57
N PRO A 211 -3.96 -14.03 1.43
CA PRO A 211 -2.69 -13.36 1.11
C PRO A 211 -2.33 -12.29 2.14
N VAL A 212 -1.06 -12.20 2.47
CA VAL A 212 -0.46 -11.19 3.36
C VAL A 212 0.63 -10.43 2.63
N GLU A 213 0.90 -9.18 3.03
CA GLU A 213 2.07 -8.48 2.55
C GLU A 213 3.32 -9.06 3.23
N ALA A 214 4.25 -9.59 2.44
CA ALA A 214 5.56 -10.03 2.91
C ALA A 214 6.62 -9.04 2.42
N ARG A 215 7.63 -8.77 3.26
CA ARG A 215 8.74 -7.88 2.93
C ARG A 215 10.08 -8.57 3.06
N TYR A 216 10.96 -8.26 2.13
CA TYR A 216 12.29 -8.81 1.99
C TYR A 216 13.29 -7.67 1.80
N PHE A 217 14.46 -7.78 2.43
CA PHE A 217 15.57 -6.87 2.24
C PHE A 217 16.61 -7.55 1.35
N CYS A 218 16.55 -7.20 0.07
CA CYS A 218 17.45 -7.70 -0.97
C CYS A 218 18.83 -7.07 -0.82
N SER A 219 19.70 -7.73 -0.05
CA SER A 219 21.06 -7.30 0.25
C SER A 219 21.99 -8.49 0.19
N MET A 220 23.15 -8.32 -0.45
CA MET A 220 24.23 -9.31 -0.40
C MET A 220 24.92 -9.34 0.97
N LYS A 221 24.76 -8.30 1.80
CA LYS A 221 25.42 -8.17 3.10
C LYS A 221 24.56 -8.68 4.26
N ARG A 222 23.26 -8.35 4.25
CA ARG A 222 22.29 -8.79 5.26
C ARG A 222 20.97 -9.19 4.57
N PRO A 223 20.91 -10.31 3.83
CA PRO A 223 19.66 -10.79 3.27
C PRO A 223 18.67 -11.02 4.40
N ALA A 224 17.49 -10.39 4.38
CA ALA A 224 16.57 -10.49 5.50
C ALA A 224 15.11 -10.52 5.06
N PHE A 225 14.24 -10.99 5.95
CA PHE A 225 12.79 -10.92 5.80
C PHE A 225 12.17 -10.26 7.02
N GLN A 226 11.02 -9.62 6.82
CA GLN A 226 10.26 -9.01 7.90
C GLN A 226 9.27 -10.02 8.48
N SER A 227 9.18 -10.09 9.80
CA SER A 227 8.12 -10.81 10.51
C SER A 227 6.82 -10.02 10.52
N GLU A 228 5.71 -10.68 10.88
CA GLU A 228 4.39 -10.03 11.02
C GLU A 228 4.38 -8.89 12.06
N VAL A 229 5.26 -8.96 13.07
CA VAL A 229 5.39 -7.92 14.11
C VAL A 229 6.37 -6.81 13.74
N GLY A 230 6.92 -6.84 12.52
CA GLY A 230 7.75 -5.77 11.96
C GLY A 230 9.25 -5.92 12.17
N SER A 231 9.69 -6.91 12.95
CA SER A 231 11.11 -7.21 13.14
C SER A 231 11.75 -7.82 11.89
N TRP A 232 13.06 -7.69 11.75
CA TRP A 232 13.82 -8.18 10.59
C TRP A 232 14.80 -9.27 10.98
N THR A 233 14.69 -10.43 10.38
CA THR A 233 15.59 -11.55 10.64
C THR A 233 16.50 -11.80 9.44
N VAL A 234 17.80 -11.84 9.67
CA VAL A 234 18.80 -12.13 8.63
C VAL A 234 18.74 -13.61 8.26
N LEU A 235 18.54 -13.87 6.98
CA LEU A 235 18.56 -15.22 6.40
C LEU A 235 19.97 -15.80 6.48
N PRO A 236 20.11 -17.08 6.86
CA PRO A 236 21.40 -17.75 7.00
C PRO A 236 22.04 -18.14 5.66
N LEU A 237 21.97 -17.31 4.61
CA LEU A 237 22.52 -17.65 3.29
C LEU A 237 24.06 -17.77 3.34
N PRO A 238 24.65 -18.76 2.63
CA PRO A 238 24.01 -19.70 1.71
C PRO A 238 23.48 -20.98 2.38
N GLN A 239 23.51 -21.07 3.71
CA GLN A 239 23.08 -22.26 4.45
C GLN A 239 21.55 -22.31 4.54
N VAL A 240 20.93 -23.13 3.68
CA VAL A 240 19.49 -23.32 3.65
C VAL A 240 19.15 -24.65 4.31
N PHE A 241 18.37 -24.60 5.40
CA PHE A 241 17.95 -25.81 6.11
C PHE A 241 16.72 -25.59 6.99
N GLY A 242 15.86 -26.60 7.07
CA GLY A 242 14.76 -26.66 8.01
C GLY A 242 13.72 -25.56 7.79
N ALA A 243 13.41 -24.79 8.84
CA ALA A 243 12.33 -23.81 8.81
C ALA A 243 12.59 -22.62 7.88
N THR A 244 13.84 -22.41 7.44
CA THR A 244 14.20 -21.28 6.57
C THR A 244 14.08 -21.58 5.07
N GLU A 245 13.80 -22.83 4.68
CA GLU A 245 13.74 -23.26 3.28
C GLU A 245 12.70 -22.47 2.47
N THR A 246 11.43 -22.47 2.91
CA THR A 246 10.34 -21.74 2.24
C THR A 246 10.63 -20.24 2.13
N ILE A 247 11.09 -19.62 3.22
CA ILE A 247 11.34 -18.17 3.24
C ILE A 247 12.57 -17.81 2.39
N THR A 248 13.56 -18.70 2.30
CA THR A 248 14.72 -18.54 1.42
C THR A 248 14.31 -18.65 -0.04
N ALA A 249 13.53 -19.65 -0.41
CA ALA A 249 13.02 -19.78 -1.77
C ALA A 249 12.19 -18.55 -2.17
N ALA A 250 11.31 -18.08 -1.28
CA ALA A 250 10.51 -16.88 -1.47
C ALA A 250 11.37 -15.60 -1.60
N TYR A 251 12.44 -15.49 -0.81
CA TYR A 251 13.42 -14.41 -0.90
C TYR A 251 14.15 -14.41 -2.24
N LEU A 252 14.61 -15.58 -2.70
CA LEU A 252 15.36 -15.73 -3.96
C LEU A 252 14.48 -15.35 -5.16
N HIS A 253 13.20 -15.73 -5.17
CA HIS A 253 12.25 -15.30 -6.20
C HIS A 253 12.05 -13.79 -6.26
N VAL A 254 12.02 -13.13 -5.10
CA VAL A 254 11.82 -11.67 -5.03
C VAL A 254 13.08 -10.90 -5.40
N CYS A 255 14.23 -11.34 -4.88
CA CYS A 255 15.47 -10.59 -4.98
C CYS A 255 16.31 -10.94 -6.22
N HIS A 256 16.09 -12.13 -6.80
CA HIS A 256 16.82 -12.67 -7.95
C HIS A 256 15.87 -13.31 -8.98
N PRO A 257 14.94 -12.53 -9.57
CA PRO A 257 13.90 -13.06 -10.45
C PRO A 257 14.45 -13.74 -11.72
N ASP A 258 15.65 -13.37 -12.16
CA ASP A 258 16.28 -13.94 -13.37
C ASP A 258 16.71 -15.41 -13.21
N VAL A 259 16.79 -15.88 -11.96
CA VAL A 259 17.13 -17.27 -11.61
C VAL A 259 16.02 -17.93 -10.79
N ALA A 260 14.81 -17.39 -10.88
CA ALA A 260 13.59 -17.94 -10.30
C ALA A 260 13.40 -19.41 -10.71
N GLY A 261 13.13 -20.28 -9.75
CA GLY A 261 12.96 -21.73 -9.97
C GLY A 261 14.25 -22.57 -9.89
N GLY A 262 15.41 -21.97 -9.64
CA GLY A 262 16.63 -22.70 -9.30
C GLY A 262 16.56 -23.38 -7.93
N ASP A 263 17.41 -24.38 -7.70
CA ASP A 263 17.50 -25.09 -6.42
C ASP A 263 17.89 -24.11 -5.28
N PRO A 264 17.03 -23.89 -4.26
CA PRO A 264 17.32 -22.96 -3.19
C PRO A 264 18.53 -23.35 -2.33
N TYR A 265 19.01 -24.60 -2.36
CA TYR A 265 20.20 -25.04 -1.62
C TYR A 265 21.51 -24.63 -2.31
N ASP A 266 21.52 -24.62 -3.64
CA ASP A 266 22.73 -24.31 -4.43
C ASP A 266 22.77 -22.83 -4.85
N LEU A 267 21.61 -22.26 -5.17
CA LEU A 267 21.49 -20.95 -5.80
C LEU A 267 22.16 -19.82 -4.98
N PRO A 268 22.01 -19.72 -3.65
CA PRO A 268 22.68 -18.68 -2.88
C PRO A 268 24.21 -18.66 -3.05
N GLY A 269 24.84 -19.84 -3.10
CA GLY A 269 26.28 -19.95 -3.32
C GLY A 269 26.68 -19.44 -4.70
N THR A 270 25.92 -19.79 -5.74
CA THR A 270 26.18 -19.32 -7.12
C THR A 270 25.97 -17.81 -7.29
N LEU A 271 25.04 -17.23 -6.54
CA LEU A 271 24.78 -15.78 -6.49
C LEU A 271 25.85 -15.00 -5.70
N GLY A 272 26.79 -15.71 -5.05
CA GLY A 272 27.87 -15.10 -4.29
C GLY A 272 27.48 -14.72 -2.86
N TYR A 273 26.40 -15.28 -2.31
CA TYR A 273 26.17 -15.18 -0.87
C TYR A 273 27.26 -15.96 -0.15
N THR A 274 28.10 -15.24 0.59
CA THR A 274 29.03 -15.84 1.53
C THR A 274 28.28 -16.18 2.80
N ALA A 275 28.71 -17.21 3.52
CA ALA A 275 28.21 -17.46 4.87
C ALA A 275 28.36 -16.17 5.68
N GLY A 276 27.24 -15.47 5.91
CA GLY A 276 27.18 -14.36 6.85
C GLY A 276 27.87 -14.82 8.12
N GLY A 277 28.85 -14.07 8.60
CA GLY A 277 29.52 -14.40 9.85
C GLY A 277 28.55 -14.31 11.03
N ASP A 278 28.94 -13.59 12.08
CA ASP A 278 28.23 -13.57 13.38
C ASP A 278 26.80 -13.00 13.38
N VAL A 279 26.24 -12.65 12.21
CA VAL A 279 24.92 -12.01 12.05
C VAL A 279 23.83 -12.91 11.45
N MET A 280 24.13 -14.16 11.12
CA MET A 280 23.11 -15.11 10.65
C MET A 280 22.04 -15.38 11.71
N GLY A 281 20.77 -15.36 11.31
CA GLY A 281 19.64 -15.58 12.22
C GLY A 281 19.43 -14.47 13.24
N VAL A 282 20.29 -13.45 13.26
CA VAL A 282 20.13 -12.28 14.13
C VAL A 282 18.87 -11.54 13.71
N THR A 283 18.06 -11.22 14.71
CA THR A 283 16.83 -10.47 14.54
C THR A 283 17.02 -9.05 15.06
N TYR A 284 16.66 -8.09 14.22
CA TYR A 284 16.67 -6.67 14.49
C TYR A 284 15.23 -6.20 14.74
N PRO A 285 15.00 -5.24 15.66
CA PRO A 285 13.66 -4.79 16.01
C PRO A 285 12.94 -4.07 14.86
N ASP A 286 13.69 -3.40 13.98
CA ASP A 286 13.18 -2.64 12.86
C ASP A 286 14.22 -2.54 11.72
N LEU A 287 13.82 -1.88 10.63
CA LEU A 287 14.69 -1.69 9.47
C LEU A 287 15.89 -0.79 9.79
N ASP A 288 15.71 0.27 10.59
CA ASP A 288 16.80 1.18 10.92
C ASP A 288 17.92 0.47 11.68
N ALA A 289 17.58 -0.46 12.58
CA ALA A 289 18.54 -1.31 13.27
C ALA A 289 19.23 -2.29 12.33
N LEU A 290 18.49 -2.88 11.38
CA LEU A 290 19.06 -3.74 10.34
C LEU A 290 20.06 -3.01 9.44
N LEU A 291 19.88 -1.70 9.22
CA LEU A 291 20.68 -0.91 8.29
C LEU A 291 21.92 -0.25 8.90
N ARG A 292 22.19 -0.44 10.20
CA ARG A 292 23.35 0.12 10.91
C ARG A 292 24.59 -0.77 10.89
#